data_AF-A0A2R6CVG9-F1
#
_entry.id   AF-A0A2R6CVG9-F1
#
_cell.length_a   1.000
_cell.length_b   1.000
_cell.length_c   1.000
_cell.angle_alpha   90.00
_cell.angle_beta   90.00
_cell.angle_gamma   90.00
#
_symmetry.space_group_name_H-M   'P 1'
#
loop_
_entity.id
_entity.type
_entity.pdbx_description
1 polymer ?
#
loop_
_entity_poly.entity_id
_entity_poly.type
_entity_poly.pdbx_seq_one_letter_code
_entity_poly.pdbx_strand_id
1 'polypeptide(L)'
;MADAELTHDERSDGEDEESTVELTVADSAVTVSLPPDADESEAAAIATAVGAHLRDRAAATVAAASADDEPDPADAWKLAGRMKSVGRSRWPDDVRRGDEWKAAARSFY
;
A
#
# COMPACT_ATOMS: atom_id res chain seq x y z
N MET A 1 -32.07 41.25 -33.56
CA MET A 1 -32.36 40.51 -32.32
C MET A 1 -33.33 39.41 -32.70
N ALA A 2 -32.85 38.18 -32.82
CA ALA A 2 -33.67 36.98 -32.96
C ALA A 2 -33.15 36.04 -31.88
N ASP A 3 -34.01 35.84 -30.89
CA ASP A 3 -33.86 34.97 -29.75
C ASP A 3 -33.92 33.53 -30.27
N ALA A 4 -32.84 32.76 -30.13
CA ALA A 4 -32.82 31.34 -30.48
C ALA A 4 -32.90 30.56 -29.17
N GLU A 5 -34.11 30.10 -28.91
CA GLU A 5 -34.57 29.29 -27.78
C GLU A 5 -33.64 28.10 -27.51
N LEU A 6 -33.20 27.99 -26.25
CA LEU A 6 -32.56 26.80 -25.69
C LEU A 6 -33.59 25.68 -25.57
N THR A 7 -33.59 24.74 -26.51
CA THR A 7 -34.26 23.45 -26.32
C THR A 7 -33.24 22.45 -25.76
N HIS A 8 -33.05 22.51 -24.44
CA HIS A 8 -32.42 21.42 -23.70
C HIS A 8 -33.51 20.38 -23.42
N ASP A 9 -33.71 19.48 -24.37
CA ASP A 9 -34.47 18.25 -24.17
C ASP A 9 -33.63 17.11 -24.73
N GLU A 10 -32.93 16.43 -23.83
CA GLU A 10 -32.86 14.98 -23.87
C GLU A 10 -32.68 14.53 -22.42
N ARG A 11 -33.83 14.18 -21.85
CA ARG A 11 -33.96 13.35 -20.67
C ARG A 11 -33.17 12.06 -20.95
N SER A 12 -31.94 12.00 -20.48
CA SER A 12 -31.15 10.77 -20.46
C SER A 12 -31.77 9.84 -19.41
N ASP A 13 -32.85 9.15 -19.81
CA ASP A 13 -33.29 7.91 -19.20
C ASP A 13 -32.27 6.86 -19.66
N GLY A 14 -31.07 6.94 -19.08
CA GLY A 14 -29.93 6.09 -19.39
C GLY A 14 -29.81 5.06 -18.29
N GLU A 15 -30.03 3.81 -18.67
CA GLU A 15 -29.93 2.60 -17.86
C GLU A 15 -28.74 2.64 -16.90
N ASP A 16 -28.94 2.15 -15.67
CA ASP A 16 -27.92 1.88 -14.64
C ASP A 16 -26.86 0.88 -15.15
N GLU A 17 -26.12 1.23 -16.19
CA GLU A 17 -25.12 0.40 -16.83
C GLU A 17 -23.81 0.62 -16.09
N GLU A 18 -23.45 -0.32 -15.23
CA GLU A 18 -22.12 -0.38 -14.59
C GLU A 18 -21.03 -0.26 -15.66
N SER A 19 -20.45 0.93 -15.77
CA SER A 19 -19.41 1.22 -16.75
C SER A 19 -18.09 0.64 -16.27
N THR A 20 -17.50 -0.26 -17.05
CA THR A 20 -16.27 -0.94 -16.67
C THR A 20 -15.09 -0.43 -17.48
N VAL A 21 -13.97 -0.13 -16.81
CA VAL A 21 -12.73 0.31 -17.44
C VAL A 21 -11.60 -0.68 -17.16
N GLU A 22 -10.79 -0.95 -18.17
CA GLU A 22 -9.60 -1.79 -18.06
C GLU A 22 -8.34 -0.94 -17.86
N LEU A 23 -7.60 -1.20 -16.79
CA LEU A 23 -6.32 -0.58 -16.47
C LEU A 23 -5.20 -1.61 -16.63
N THR A 24 -4.10 -1.21 -17.27
CA THR A 24 -2.89 -2.05 -17.37
C THR A 24 -1.82 -1.55 -16.40
N VAL A 25 -1.40 -2.42 -15.47
CA VAL A 25 -0.37 -2.13 -14.48
C VAL A 25 0.65 -3.26 -14.45
N ALA A 26 1.91 -2.95 -14.76
CA ALA A 26 3.03 -3.92 -14.74
C ALA A 26 2.68 -5.24 -15.47
N ASP A 27 2.21 -5.11 -16.71
CA ASP A 27 1.79 -6.22 -17.59
C ASP A 27 0.57 -7.02 -17.11
N SER A 28 -0.14 -6.56 -16.08
CA SER A 28 -1.40 -7.14 -15.61
C SER A 28 -2.58 -6.24 -15.96
N ALA A 29 -3.64 -6.82 -16.53
CA ALA A 29 -4.91 -6.14 -16.75
C ALA A 29 -5.78 -6.19 -15.48
N VAL A 30 -6.35 -5.05 -15.11
CA VAL A 30 -7.23 -4.88 -13.95
C VAL A 30 -8.51 -4.22 -14.41
N THR A 31 -9.61 -4.89 -14.14
CA THR A 31 -10.96 -4.40 -14.45
C THR A 31 -11.51 -3.61 -13.27
N VAL A 32 -11.94 -2.38 -13.49
CA VAL A 32 -12.54 -1.50 -12.48
C VAL A 32 -13.96 -1.14 -12.88
N SER A 33 -14.93 -1.47 -12.03
CA SER A 33 -16.31 -1.02 -12.17
C SER A 33 -16.42 0.42 -11.69
N LEU A 34 -17.06 1.26 -12.49
CA LEU A 34 -17.34 2.65 -12.19
C LEU A 34 -18.80 2.83 -11.75
N PRO A 35 -19.08 3.85 -10.92
CA PRO A 35 -20.44 4.27 -10.64
C PRO A 35 -21.20 4.60 -11.94
N PRO A 36 -22.51 4.32 -12.01
CA PRO A 36 -23.31 4.60 -13.20
C PRO A 36 -23.39 6.10 -13.52
N ASP A 37 -23.33 6.96 -12.51
CA ASP A 37 -23.38 8.42 -12.64
C ASP A 37 -22.01 9.08 -12.85
N ALA A 38 -20.92 8.30 -12.96
CA ALA A 38 -19.58 8.86 -13.05
C ALA A 38 -19.36 9.56 -14.40
N ASP A 39 -19.08 10.85 -14.35
CA ASP A 39 -18.70 11.59 -15.56
C ASP A 39 -17.27 11.23 -16.02
N GLU A 40 -16.88 11.66 -17.22
CA GLU A 40 -15.55 11.36 -17.78
C GLU A 40 -14.39 11.83 -16.89
N SER A 41 -14.56 12.97 -16.21
CA SER A 41 -13.55 13.52 -15.30
C SER A 41 -13.45 12.70 -14.02
N GLU A 42 -14.58 12.27 -13.47
CA GLU A 42 -14.65 11.40 -12.30
C GLU A 42 -14.10 10.00 -12.61
N ALA A 43 -14.47 9.42 -13.75
CA ALA A 43 -13.92 8.16 -14.25
C ALA A 43 -12.40 8.22 -14.38
N ALA A 44 -11.87 9.30 -14.95
CA ALA A 44 -10.42 9.53 -15.05
C ALA A 44 -9.75 9.67 -13.67
N ALA A 45 -10.40 10.35 -12.73
CA ALA A 45 -9.90 10.50 -11.36
C ALA A 45 -9.83 9.14 -10.63
N ILE A 46 -10.88 8.32 -10.75
CA ILE A 46 -10.94 6.98 -10.17
C ILE A 46 -9.84 6.09 -10.78
N ALA A 47 -9.75 6.04 -12.11
CA ALA A 47 -8.74 5.28 -12.83
C ALA A 47 -7.32 5.69 -12.40
N THR A 48 -7.07 7.00 -12.26
CA THR A 48 -5.78 7.54 -11.82
C THR A 48 -5.46 7.14 -10.38
N ALA A 49 -6.42 7.26 -9.46
CA ALA A 49 -6.24 6.91 -8.06
C ALA A 49 -5.93 5.41 -7.89
N VAL A 50 -6.69 4.54 -8.58
CA VAL A 50 -6.48 3.09 -8.55
C VAL A 50 -5.13 2.73 -9.17
N GLY A 51 -4.79 3.29 -10.33
CA GLY A 51 -3.51 3.05 -10.99
C GLY A 51 -2.30 3.50 -10.15
N ALA A 52 -2.39 4.67 -9.51
CA ALA A 52 -1.35 5.18 -8.62
C ALA A 52 -1.16 4.26 -7.40
N HIS A 53 -2.25 3.79 -6.80
CA HIS A 53 -2.20 2.89 -5.65
C HIS A 53 -1.60 1.52 -5.99
N LEU A 54 -1.97 0.94 -7.14
CA LEU A 54 -1.39 -0.33 -7.60
C LEU A 54 0.12 -0.18 -7.88
N ARG A 55 0.53 0.95 -8.44
CA ARG A 55 1.95 1.27 -8.67
C ARG A 55 2.72 1.42 -7.36
N ASP A 56 2.15 2.12 -6.38
CA ASP A 56 2.75 2.30 -5.05
C ASP A 56 2.95 0.94 -4.36
N ARG A 57 1.94 0.06 -4.41
CA ARG A 57 2.05 -1.30 -3.89
C ARG A 57 3.15 -2.11 -4.57
N ALA A 58 3.27 -2.01 -5.90
CA ALA A 58 4.34 -2.68 -6.64
C ALA A 58 5.74 -2.13 -6.27
N ALA A 59 5.85 -0.82 -6.02
CA ALA A 59 7.10 -0.24 -5.54
C ALA A 59 7.44 -0.71 -4.11
N ALA A 60 6.44 -0.79 -3.23
CA ALA A 60 6.61 -1.26 -1.86
C ALA A 60 7.02 -2.74 -1.80
N THR A 61 6.48 -3.60 -2.66
CA THR A 61 6.88 -5.02 -2.72
C THR A 61 8.32 -5.18 -3.22
N VAL A 62 8.73 -4.42 -4.23
CA VAL A 62 10.13 -4.40 -4.71
C VAL A 62 11.09 -3.89 -3.64
N ALA A 63 10.70 -2.84 -2.91
CA ALA A 63 11.48 -2.32 -1.79
C ALA A 63 11.61 -3.35 -0.66
N ALA A 64 10.54 -4.06 -0.32
CA ALA A 64 10.55 -5.12 0.68
C ALA A 64 11.46 -6.30 0.26
N ALA A 65 11.37 -6.73 -1.01
CA ALA A 65 12.25 -7.78 -1.54
C ALA A 65 13.74 -7.38 -1.56
N SER A 66 14.03 -6.09 -1.66
CA SER A 66 15.41 -5.56 -1.58
C SER A 66 15.89 -5.41 -0.13
N ALA A 67 14.99 -5.44 0.86
CA ALA A 67 15.31 -5.31 2.28
C ALA A 67 15.67 -6.65 2.94
N ASP A 68 15.49 -7.79 2.25
CA ASP A 68 15.82 -9.14 2.77
C ASP A 68 17.33 -9.36 3.01
N ASP A 69 18.22 -8.47 2.52
CA ASP A 69 19.67 -8.54 2.76
C ASP A 69 20.10 -7.85 4.08
N GLU A 70 19.26 -6.98 4.67
CA GLU A 70 19.58 -6.33 5.95
C GLU A 70 19.07 -7.18 7.12
N PRO A 71 19.91 -7.57 8.09
CA PRO A 71 19.46 -8.36 9.22
C PRO A 71 18.38 -7.62 10.02
N ASP A 72 17.18 -8.21 10.06
CA ASP A 72 16.06 -7.73 10.86
C ASP A 72 16.49 -7.62 12.34
N PRO A 73 16.59 -6.41 12.91
CA PRO A 73 17.03 -6.23 14.28
C PRO A 73 15.99 -6.83 15.24
N ALA A 74 16.47 -7.47 16.30
CA ALA A 74 15.63 -8.02 17.34
C ALA A 74 14.82 -6.89 18.02
N ASP A 75 13.58 -7.22 18.39
CA ASP A 75 12.71 -6.35 19.18
C ASP A 75 13.41 -5.94 20.50
N ALA A 76 13.77 -4.66 20.59
CA ALA A 76 14.51 -4.10 21.71
C ALA A 76 13.79 -4.28 23.06
N TRP A 77 12.45 -4.29 23.08
CA TRP A 77 11.68 -4.48 24.31
C TRP A 77 11.70 -5.92 24.79
N LYS A 78 11.60 -6.89 23.86
CA LYS A 78 11.75 -8.32 24.19
C LYS A 78 13.16 -8.63 24.66
N LEU A 79 14.17 -8.07 23.99
CA LEU A 79 15.57 -8.22 24.39
C LEU A 79 15.82 -7.61 25.78
N ALA A 80 15.29 -6.40 26.04
CA ALA A 80 15.41 -5.73 27.33
C ALA A 80 14.79 -6.53 28.48
N GLY A 81 13.60 -7.11 28.29
CA GLY A 81 12.96 -7.97 29.29
C GLY A 81 13.82 -9.18 29.66
N ARG A 82 14.44 -9.82 28.67
CA ARG A 82 15.36 -10.96 28.89
C ARG A 82 16.67 -10.52 29.54
N MET A 83 17.27 -9.41 29.09
CA MET A 83 18.52 -8.89 29.66
C MET A 83 18.37 -8.47 31.13
N LYS A 84 17.19 -7.94 31.48
CA LYS A 84 16.81 -7.65 32.87
C LYS A 84 16.72 -8.91 33.72
N SER A 85 16.22 -10.02 33.18
CA SER A 85 16.16 -11.31 33.91
C SER A 85 17.54 -11.89 34.24
N VAL A 86 18.57 -11.54 33.46
CA VAL A 86 19.98 -11.93 33.70
C VAL A 86 20.79 -10.84 34.42
N GLY A 87 20.15 -9.76 34.88
CA GLY A 87 20.78 -8.73 35.72
C GLY A 87 21.74 -7.77 35.01
N ARG A 88 21.62 -7.59 33.69
CA ARG A 88 22.54 -6.75 32.89
C ARG A 88 21.90 -5.43 32.44
N SER A 89 22.66 -4.34 32.60
CA SER A 89 22.23 -2.97 32.24
C SER A 89 22.77 -2.47 30.89
N ARG A 90 23.72 -3.18 30.26
CA ARG A 90 24.30 -2.81 28.94
C ARG A 90 23.78 -3.74 27.86
N TRP A 91 23.23 -3.15 26.80
CA TRP A 91 22.46 -3.84 25.76
C TRP A 91 23.30 -3.86 24.47
N PRO A 92 23.35 -4.97 23.73
CA PRO A 92 23.95 -4.97 22.40
C PRO A 92 22.98 -4.36 21.39
N ASP A 93 23.47 -3.43 20.57
CA ASP A 93 22.67 -2.75 19.54
C ASP A 93 22.52 -3.58 18.25
N ASP A 94 23.41 -4.57 18.05
CA ASP A 94 23.44 -5.46 16.89
C ASP A 94 23.03 -6.89 17.28
N VAL A 95 21.74 -7.08 17.51
CA VAL A 95 21.16 -8.40 17.76
C VAL A 95 20.15 -8.68 16.67
N ARG A 96 20.38 -9.75 15.89
CA ARG A 96 19.42 -10.22 14.89
C ARG A 96 18.21 -10.85 15.55
N ARG A 97 17.04 -10.71 14.93
CA ARG A 97 15.83 -11.41 15.34
C ARG A 97 16.09 -12.92 15.39
N GLY A 98 15.74 -13.56 16.50
CA GLY A 98 15.99 -14.99 16.77
C GLY A 98 17.36 -15.30 17.40
N ASP A 99 18.31 -14.36 17.41
CA ASP A 99 19.62 -14.51 18.05
C ASP A 99 19.68 -13.92 19.46
N GLU A 100 18.53 -13.55 20.04
CA GLU A 100 18.47 -12.88 21.34
C GLU A 100 19.04 -13.76 22.47
N TRP A 101 18.89 -15.08 22.34
CA TRP A 101 19.46 -16.06 23.28
C TRP A 101 20.99 -16.15 23.15
N LYS A 102 21.54 -16.03 21.94
CA LYS A 102 23.00 -16.00 21.72
C LYS A 102 23.60 -14.71 22.25
N ALA A 103 22.89 -13.59 22.10
CA ALA A 103 23.29 -12.31 22.65
C ALA A 103 23.27 -12.34 24.18
N ALA A 104 22.21 -12.87 24.79
CA ALA A 104 22.14 -13.09 26.23
C ALA A 104 23.25 -14.03 26.72
N ALA A 105 23.53 -15.13 26.01
CA ALA A 105 24.58 -16.07 26.37
C ALA A 105 25.99 -15.44 26.32
N ARG A 106 26.30 -14.64 25.29
CA ARG A 106 27.57 -13.92 25.17
C ARG A 106 27.77 -12.87 26.26
N SER A 107 26.68 -12.36 26.84
CA SER A 107 26.80 -11.41 27.94
C SER A 107 27.31 -12.04 29.25
N PHE A 108 27.38 -13.36 29.37
CA PHE A 108 27.97 -14.03 30.54
C PHE A 108 29.51 -14.09 30.53
N TYR A 109 30.17 -13.68 29.43
CA TYR A 109 31.63 -13.62 29.30
C TYR A 109 32.15 -12.18 29.42
#